data_AF-A0A521FSD3-F1
#
_entry.id   AF-A0A521FSD3-F1
#
_cell.length_a   1.000
_cell.length_b   1.000
_cell.length_c   1.000
_cell.angle_alpha   90.00
_cell.angle_beta   90.00
_cell.angle_gamma   90.00
#
_symmetry.space_group_name_H-M   'P 1'
#
loop_
_entity.id
_entity.type
_entity.pdbx_description
1 polymer ?
#
loop_
_entity_poly.entity_id
_entity_poly.type
_entity_poly.pdbx_seq_one_letter_code
_entity_poly.pdbx_strand_id
1 'polypeptide(L)'
;MKRQGNASGLWLSFTKGDRDAFTAIYNTYVGALYEYGMRILKDENQVGDCIHDLFIKLWLNHKTVRKTDNIRFYLIASLRNTILSYKAKEDRLPKEEFHNPDDFVLDFNAESAQVNKEESVAQSRRINDALDQLTGRQKEIIYLKYFEEMSYEQIADLMNISVKGAYKLSARALDALKIIMNADKAVVIWMLIHYKSQIF
;
A
#
# COMPACT_ATOMS: atom_id res chain seq x y z
N MET A 1 21.19 9.92 -6.94
CA MET A 1 21.45 8.52 -6.53
C MET A 1 22.17 8.47 -5.18
N LYS A 2 21.46 8.48 -4.04
CA LYS A 2 22.02 8.16 -2.69
C LYS A 2 20.87 7.86 -1.71
N ARG A 3 20.25 6.68 -1.73
CA ARG A 3 19.29 6.28 -0.66
C ARG A 3 19.29 4.80 -0.25
N GLN A 4 19.83 3.87 -1.04
CA GLN A 4 19.75 2.44 -0.69
C GLN A 4 20.75 1.96 0.38
N GLY A 5 21.84 2.69 0.65
CA GLY A 5 22.86 2.26 1.63
C GLY A 5 22.53 2.50 3.11
N ASN A 6 21.52 3.33 3.44
CA ASN A 6 21.21 3.69 4.84
C ASN A 6 20.12 2.80 5.46
N ALA A 7 19.23 2.22 4.64
CA ALA A 7 18.09 1.45 5.13
C ALA A 7 18.51 0.11 5.78
N SER A 8 19.38 -0.67 5.14
CA SER A 8 19.83 -1.95 5.69
C SER A 8 20.64 -1.79 7.00
N GLY A 9 21.42 -0.70 7.12
CA GLY A 9 22.14 -0.36 8.35
C GLY A 9 21.19 0.03 9.50
N LEU A 10 20.20 0.86 9.21
CA LEU A 10 19.17 1.27 10.17
C LEU A 10 18.36 0.06 10.67
N TRP A 11 17.94 -0.83 9.77
CA TRP A 11 17.25 -2.07 10.13
C TRP A 11 18.11 -2.97 11.01
N LEU A 12 19.39 -3.13 10.67
CA LEU A 12 20.31 -3.95 11.45
C LEU A 12 20.48 -3.40 12.88
N SER A 13 20.68 -2.10 13.06
CA SER A 13 20.75 -1.47 14.39
C SER A 13 19.46 -1.71 15.18
N PHE A 14 18.30 -1.53 14.55
CA PHE A 14 17.02 -1.85 15.15
C PHE A 14 16.94 -3.33 15.62
N THR A 15 17.34 -4.30 14.79
CA THR A 15 17.30 -5.73 15.17
C THR A 15 18.23 -6.08 16.34
N LYS A 16 19.22 -5.22 16.63
CA LYS A 16 20.10 -5.34 17.81
C LYS A 16 19.52 -4.67 19.07
N GLY A 17 18.34 -4.06 18.98
CA GLY A 17 17.66 -3.41 20.11
C GLY A 17 17.96 -1.92 20.24
N ASP A 18 18.49 -1.28 19.19
CA ASP A 18 18.71 0.17 19.17
C ASP A 18 17.36 0.93 19.10
N ARG A 19 17.07 1.71 20.14
CA ARG A 19 15.84 2.50 20.28
C ARG A 19 15.82 3.73 19.36
N ASP A 20 16.98 4.31 19.07
CA ASP A 20 17.07 5.47 18.19
C ASP A 20 16.82 5.02 16.74
N ALA A 21 17.34 3.85 16.37
CA ALA A 21 17.03 3.23 15.09
C ALA A 21 15.54 2.93 14.95
N PHE A 22 14.90 2.39 15.99
CA PHE A 22 13.45 2.17 15.98
C PHE A 22 12.64 3.47 15.85
N THR A 23 13.00 4.51 16.61
CA THR A 23 12.39 5.83 16.54
C THR A 23 12.53 6.45 15.14
N ALA A 24 13.71 6.33 14.53
CA ALA A 24 13.95 6.81 13.18
C ALA A 24 13.11 6.06 12.13
N ILE A 25 12.97 4.73 12.26
CA ILE A 25 12.07 3.93 11.42
C ILE A 25 10.62 4.42 11.58
N TYR A 26 10.14 4.56 12.82
CA TYR A 26 8.78 5.05 13.09
C TYR A 26 8.54 6.41 12.41
N ASN A 27 9.35 7.41 12.73
CA ASN A 27 9.18 8.78 12.22
C ASN A 27 9.28 8.85 10.68
N THR A 28 10.10 7.98 10.07
CA THR A 28 10.28 7.97 8.61
C THR A 28 9.07 7.39 7.88
N TYR A 29 8.43 6.36 8.45
CA TYR A 29 7.43 5.57 7.72
C TYR A 29 6.00 5.73 8.22
N VAL A 30 5.77 6.30 9.41
CA VAL A 30 4.43 6.46 9.99
C VAL A 30 3.47 7.21 9.05
N GLY A 31 3.93 8.26 8.36
CA GLY A 31 3.10 9.01 7.41
C GLY A 31 2.62 8.14 6.24
N ALA A 32 3.53 7.42 5.58
CA ALA A 32 3.18 6.54 4.47
C ALA A 32 2.28 5.37 4.92
N LEU A 33 2.48 4.85 6.14
CA LEU A 33 1.63 3.83 6.73
C LEU A 33 0.22 4.37 7.03
N TYR A 34 0.14 5.60 7.55
CA TYR A 34 -1.12 6.26 7.81
C TYR A 34 -1.90 6.52 6.52
N GLU A 35 -1.26 7.06 5.49
CA GLU A 35 -1.86 7.25 4.16
C GLU A 35 -2.37 5.93 3.59
N TYR A 36 -1.57 4.87 3.64
CA TYR A 36 -1.99 3.55 3.18
C TYR A 36 -3.20 3.01 3.98
N GLY A 37 -3.16 3.12 5.30
CA GLY A 37 -4.24 2.67 6.19
C GLY A 37 -5.53 3.44 5.97
N MET A 38 -5.46 4.77 5.84
CA MET A 38 -6.63 5.64 5.63
C MET A 38 -7.35 5.33 4.31
N ARG A 39 -6.61 4.95 3.27
CA ARG A 39 -7.19 4.50 2.01
C ARG A 39 -7.99 3.19 2.14
N ILE A 40 -7.82 2.44 3.23
CA ILE A 40 -8.44 1.10 3.41
C ILE A 40 -9.54 1.12 4.48
N LEU A 41 -9.26 1.74 5.63
CA LEU A 41 -10.16 1.77 6.79
C LEU A 41 -11.04 3.02 6.84
N LYS A 42 -10.55 4.16 6.32
CA LYS A 42 -11.22 5.48 6.37
C LYS A 42 -11.60 5.93 7.80
N ASP A 43 -10.95 5.40 8.82
CA ASP A 43 -11.12 5.77 10.22
C ASP A 43 -9.74 6.00 10.84
N GLU A 44 -9.49 7.23 11.30
CA GLU A 44 -8.18 7.62 11.82
C GLU A 44 -7.79 6.86 13.09
N ASN A 45 -8.77 6.56 13.96
CA ASN A 45 -8.52 5.84 15.21
C ASN A 45 -8.15 4.39 14.89
N GLN A 46 -8.89 3.72 14.01
CA GLN A 46 -8.59 2.34 13.61
C GLN A 46 -7.23 2.22 12.90
N VAL A 47 -6.89 3.20 12.06
CA VAL A 47 -5.58 3.26 11.40
C VAL A 47 -4.46 3.47 12.43
N GLY A 48 -4.65 4.42 13.35
CA GLY A 48 -3.74 4.68 14.46
C GLY A 48 -3.48 3.42 15.29
N ASP A 49 -4.55 2.70 15.67
CA ASP A 49 -4.47 1.45 16.41
C ASP A 49 -3.71 0.37 15.63
N CYS A 50 -3.99 0.19 14.33
CA CYS A 50 -3.30 -0.78 13.50
C CYS A 50 -1.79 -0.47 13.38
N ILE A 51 -1.43 0.81 13.22
CA ILE A 51 -0.03 1.25 13.16
C ILE A 51 0.64 1.03 14.51
N HIS A 52 -0.02 1.37 15.61
CA HIS A 52 0.50 1.16 16.96
C HIS A 52 0.77 -0.32 17.22
N ASP A 53 -0.20 -1.18 16.92
CA ASP A 53 -0.11 -2.64 17.01
C ASP A 53 1.06 -3.20 16.20
N LEU A 54 1.25 -2.69 14.98
CA LEU A 54 2.36 -3.06 14.13
C LEU A 54 3.70 -2.74 14.80
N PHE A 55 3.88 -1.51 15.27
CA PHE A 55 5.14 -1.07 15.85
C PHE A 55 5.45 -1.74 17.20
N ILE A 56 4.42 -2.04 18.00
CA ILE A 56 4.57 -2.90 19.19
C ILE A 56 5.07 -4.29 18.78
N LYS A 57 4.38 -4.96 17.84
CA LYS A 57 4.76 -6.30 17.38
C LYS A 57 6.16 -6.30 16.78
N LEU A 58 6.52 -5.25 16.05
CA LEU A 58 7.84 -5.08 15.47
C LEU A 58 8.92 -4.97 16.55
N TRP A 59 8.70 -4.14 17.58
CA TRP A 59 9.64 -4.00 18.68
C TRP A 59 9.75 -5.29 19.51
N LEU A 60 8.64 -5.95 19.84
CA LEU A 60 8.66 -7.20 20.61
C LEU A 60 9.42 -8.32 19.87
N ASN A 61 9.33 -8.35 18.54
CA ASN A 61 9.96 -9.36 17.69
C ASN A 61 11.27 -8.90 17.04
N HIS A 62 11.88 -7.79 17.47
CA HIS A 62 13.06 -7.19 16.80
C HIS A 62 14.24 -8.16 16.61
N LYS A 63 14.39 -9.16 17.48
CA LYS A 63 15.48 -10.17 17.38
C LYS A 63 15.21 -11.27 16.36
N THR A 64 13.94 -11.55 16.06
CA THR A 64 13.49 -12.66 15.22
C THR A 64 12.88 -12.19 13.91
N VAL A 65 12.70 -10.88 13.75
CA VAL A 65 12.18 -10.28 12.54
C VAL A 65 13.08 -10.61 11.34
N ARG A 66 12.46 -10.83 10.18
CA ARG A 66 13.19 -11.13 8.95
C ARG A 66 14.12 -9.96 8.62
N LYS A 67 15.32 -10.29 8.14
CA LYS A 67 16.17 -9.31 7.48
C LYS A 67 15.43 -8.77 6.27
N THR A 68 15.46 -7.46 6.09
CA THR A 68 14.91 -6.80 4.92
C THR A 68 15.88 -5.72 4.46
N ASP A 69 16.00 -5.58 3.14
CA ASP A 69 16.70 -4.47 2.51
C ASP A 69 15.72 -3.34 2.14
N ASN A 70 14.41 -3.56 2.35
CA ASN A 70 13.36 -2.60 2.11
C ASN A 70 12.42 -2.52 3.32
N ILE A 71 12.71 -1.58 4.21
CA ILE A 71 11.92 -1.35 5.44
C ILE A 71 10.49 -0.93 5.08
N ARG A 72 10.31 -0.04 4.10
CA ARG A 72 8.99 0.44 3.66
C ARG A 72 8.09 -0.72 3.23
N PHE A 73 8.61 -1.61 2.38
CA PHE A 73 7.88 -2.80 1.94
C PHE A 73 7.46 -3.67 3.12
N TYR A 74 8.41 -3.97 4.02
CA TYR A 74 8.12 -4.79 5.21
C TYR A 74 7.01 -4.18 6.07
N LEU A 75 7.05 -2.86 6.30
CA LEU A 75 6.08 -2.18 7.13
C LEU A 75 4.70 -2.11 6.48
N ILE A 76 4.60 -1.78 5.18
CA ILE A 76 3.32 -1.80 4.45
C ILE A 76 2.73 -3.21 4.47
N ALA A 77 3.56 -4.23 4.29
CA ALA A 77 3.12 -5.62 4.35
C ALA A 77 2.59 -6.02 5.73
N SER A 78 3.31 -5.63 6.77
CA SER A 78 2.90 -5.87 8.16
C SER A 78 1.61 -5.11 8.51
N LEU A 79 1.44 -3.90 8.00
CA LEU A 79 0.24 -3.09 8.22
C LEU A 79 -0.97 -3.69 7.53
N ARG A 80 -0.84 -4.08 6.26
CA ARG A 80 -1.90 -4.78 5.52
C ARG A 80 -2.39 -6.01 6.29
N ASN A 81 -1.46 -6.84 6.76
CA ASN A 81 -1.81 -8.03 7.55
C ASN A 81 -2.50 -7.68 8.87
N THR A 82 -2.09 -6.59 9.52
CA THR A 82 -2.71 -6.09 10.74
C THR A 82 -4.13 -5.59 10.48
N ILE A 83 -4.35 -4.83 9.40
CA ILE A 83 -5.67 -4.35 8.96
C ILE A 83 -6.60 -5.52 8.62
N LEU A 84 -6.13 -6.51 7.87
CA LEU A 84 -6.93 -7.71 7.55
C LEU A 84 -7.29 -8.48 8.82
N SER A 85 -6.36 -8.61 9.75
CA SER A 85 -6.61 -9.24 11.05
C SER A 85 -7.58 -8.43 11.92
N TYR A 86 -7.59 -7.11 11.79
CA TYR A 86 -8.52 -6.21 12.44
C TYR A 86 -9.93 -6.39 11.88
N LYS A 87 -10.11 -6.30 10.56
CA LYS A 87 -11.40 -6.52 9.88
C LYS A 87 -11.98 -7.90 10.21
N ALA A 88 -11.17 -8.96 10.13
CA ALA A 88 -11.61 -10.31 10.48
C ALA A 88 -12.00 -10.49 11.97
N LYS A 89 -11.56 -9.60 12.87
CA LYS A 89 -11.99 -9.60 14.28
C LYS A 89 -13.28 -8.81 14.49
N GLU A 90 -13.48 -7.74 13.73
CA GLU A 90 -14.72 -6.97 13.68
C GLU A 90 -15.85 -7.83 13.12
N ASP A 91 -15.58 -8.59 12.05
CA ASP A 91 -16.52 -9.45 11.32
C ASP A 91 -16.81 -10.81 12.01
N ARG A 92 -16.66 -10.95 13.34
CA ARG A 92 -16.83 -12.22 14.08
C ARG A 92 -18.29 -12.73 14.18
N LEU A 93 -18.96 -12.90 13.05
CA LEU A 93 -19.73 -14.10 12.70
C LEU A 93 -18.74 -15.17 12.13
N PRO A 94 -19.11 -16.47 11.98
CA PRO A 94 -18.20 -17.60 12.11
C PRO A 94 -16.98 -17.65 11.16
N LYS A 95 -15.87 -18.12 11.74
CA LYS A 95 -14.47 -18.15 11.25
C LYS A 95 -14.16 -19.03 10.02
N GLU A 96 -15.11 -19.37 9.15
CA GLU A 96 -14.82 -20.35 8.09
C GLU A 96 -14.61 -19.75 6.68
N GLU A 97 -14.95 -18.48 6.40
CA GLU A 97 -14.97 -18.02 4.99
C GLU A 97 -14.26 -16.68 4.67
N PHE A 98 -13.64 -15.98 5.62
CA PHE A 98 -12.96 -14.70 5.34
C PHE A 98 -11.51 -14.84 4.84
N HIS A 99 -11.22 -15.92 4.11
CA HIS A 99 -10.12 -15.96 3.16
C HIS A 99 -10.58 -15.53 1.76
N ASN A 100 -11.57 -14.62 1.67
CA ASN A 100 -11.90 -13.98 0.42
C ASN A 100 -11.19 -12.61 0.32
N PRO A 101 -9.98 -12.55 -0.27
CA PRO A 101 -9.24 -11.30 -0.41
C PRO A 101 -9.89 -10.29 -1.39
N ASP A 102 -11.15 -10.48 -1.78
CA ASP A 102 -11.97 -9.52 -2.53
C ASP A 102 -12.57 -8.41 -1.64
N ASP A 103 -12.57 -8.55 -0.31
CA ASP A 103 -13.07 -7.53 0.64
C ASP A 103 -12.09 -6.36 0.89
N PHE A 104 -10.87 -6.45 0.33
CA PHE A 104 -9.88 -5.38 0.44
C PHE A 104 -10.22 -4.25 -0.53
N VAL A 105 -10.94 -3.24 -0.03
CA VAL A 105 -11.26 -2.02 -0.77
C VAL A 105 -10.22 -0.95 -0.46
N LEU A 106 -9.55 -0.46 -1.51
CA LEU A 106 -8.69 0.71 -1.45
C LEU A 106 -9.46 1.93 -2.00
N ASP A 107 -9.29 3.10 -1.41
CA ASP A 107 -9.93 4.34 -1.84
C ASP A 107 -8.85 5.36 -2.19
N PHE A 108 -8.87 5.85 -3.43
CA PHE A 108 -7.93 6.87 -3.88
C PHE A 108 -8.38 8.30 -3.52
N ASN A 109 -9.61 8.46 -3.02
CA ASN A 109 -10.23 9.74 -2.70
C ASN A 109 -10.13 10.13 -1.22
N ALA A 110 -9.38 9.39 -0.39
CA ALA A 110 -9.12 9.76 1.01
C ALA A 110 -8.41 11.13 1.06
N GLU A 111 -9.23 12.18 1.24
CA GLU A 111 -8.94 13.61 1.34
C GLU A 111 -7.63 14.08 0.64
N SER A 112 -7.64 14.10 -0.70
CA SER A 112 -6.56 14.73 -1.45
C SER A 112 -6.78 16.25 -1.49
N ALA A 113 -5.76 16.97 -0.99
CA ALA A 113 -5.69 18.42 -0.93
C ALA A 113 -6.09 19.07 -2.27
N GLN A 114 -6.82 20.17 -2.15
CA GLN A 114 -7.35 21.00 -3.22
C GLN A 114 -6.22 21.56 -4.12
N VAL A 115 -5.83 20.82 -5.16
CA VAL A 115 -4.86 21.30 -6.15
C VAL A 115 -5.56 22.20 -7.16
N ASN A 116 -5.30 23.51 -7.03
CA ASN A 116 -5.76 24.56 -7.94
C ASN A 116 -5.00 24.53 -9.28
N LYS A 117 -5.53 23.80 -10.27
CA LYS A 117 -5.30 23.99 -11.72
C LYS A 117 -6.36 23.19 -12.48
N GLU A 118 -7.30 23.85 -13.14
CA GLU A 118 -8.50 23.23 -13.74
C GLU A 118 -8.21 22.01 -14.63
N GLU A 119 -7.14 22.05 -15.42
CA GLU A 119 -6.72 20.94 -16.30
C GLU A 119 -6.12 19.75 -15.53
N SER A 120 -5.34 20.03 -14.47
CA SER A 120 -4.82 18.99 -13.57
C SER A 120 -5.94 18.32 -12.77
N VAL A 121 -6.96 19.09 -12.38
CA VAL A 121 -8.13 18.59 -11.65
C VAL A 121 -8.94 17.64 -12.52
N ALA A 122 -9.19 18.00 -13.79
CA ALA A 122 -9.92 17.14 -14.72
C ALA A 122 -9.21 15.80 -14.97
N GLN A 123 -7.89 15.84 -15.15
CA GLN A 123 -7.08 14.63 -15.35
C GLN A 123 -7.01 13.75 -14.10
N SER A 124 -6.83 14.35 -12.93
CA SER A 124 -6.86 13.64 -11.64
C SER A 124 -8.21 13.01 -11.35
N ARG A 125 -9.31 13.73 -11.60
CA ARG A 125 -10.68 13.19 -11.46
C ARG A 125 -10.89 11.98 -12.38
N ARG A 126 -10.52 12.10 -13.65
CA ARG A 126 -10.67 11.00 -14.62
C ARG A 126 -9.94 9.72 -14.19
N ILE A 127 -8.75 9.85 -13.57
CA ILE A 127 -8.01 8.70 -13.04
C ILE A 127 -8.71 8.14 -11.80
N ASN A 128 -9.15 8.97 -10.86
CA ASN A 128 -9.89 8.52 -9.68
C ASN A 128 -11.17 7.78 -10.05
N ASP A 129 -11.99 8.36 -10.91
CA ASP A 129 -13.25 7.75 -11.38
C ASP A 129 -13.00 6.40 -12.07
N ALA A 130 -11.87 6.27 -12.78
CA ALA A 130 -11.49 5.02 -13.42
C ALA A 130 -10.96 3.98 -12.41
N LEU A 131 -10.17 4.40 -11.43
CA LEU A 131 -9.69 3.54 -10.36
C LEU A 131 -10.85 3.02 -9.50
N ASP A 132 -11.88 3.83 -9.27
CA ASP A 132 -13.06 3.44 -8.48
C ASP A 132 -13.94 2.38 -9.13
N GLN A 133 -13.82 2.20 -10.44
CA GLN A 133 -14.49 1.12 -11.18
C GLN A 133 -13.71 -0.21 -11.15
N LEU A 134 -12.46 -0.21 -10.65
CA LEU A 134 -11.69 -1.44 -10.49
C LEU A 134 -12.16 -2.23 -9.27
N THR A 135 -12.03 -3.56 -9.35
CA THR A 135 -12.22 -4.40 -8.16
C THR A 135 -11.17 -4.08 -7.10
N GLY A 136 -11.45 -4.36 -5.83
CA GLY A 136 -10.52 -4.09 -4.71
C GLY A 136 -9.11 -4.61 -4.96
N ARG A 137 -8.99 -5.85 -5.45
CA ARG A 137 -7.70 -6.46 -5.82
C ARG A 137 -7.00 -5.80 -7.00
N GLN A 138 -7.74 -5.38 -8.03
CA GLN A 138 -7.17 -4.67 -9.18
C GLN A 138 -6.65 -3.29 -8.75
N LYS A 139 -7.43 -2.60 -7.93
CA LYS A 139 -7.08 -1.30 -7.36
C LYS A 139 -5.84 -1.41 -6.47
N GLU A 140 -5.79 -2.42 -5.60
CA GLU A 140 -4.64 -2.72 -4.73
C GLU A 140 -3.37 -2.96 -5.54
N ILE A 141 -3.40 -3.82 -6.57
CA ILE A 141 -2.19 -4.07 -7.35
C ILE A 141 -1.71 -2.84 -8.13
N ILE A 142 -2.62 -1.98 -8.58
CA ILE A 142 -2.25 -0.70 -9.22
C ILE A 142 -1.58 0.22 -8.20
N TYR A 143 -2.15 0.33 -7.00
CA TYR A 143 -1.55 1.10 -5.90
C TYR A 143 -0.12 0.61 -5.60
N LEU A 144 0.02 -0.68 -5.29
CA LEU A 144 1.30 -1.27 -4.92
C LEU A 144 2.34 -1.16 -6.04
N LYS A 145 1.93 -1.33 -7.30
CA LYS A 145 2.86 -1.32 -8.43
C LYS A 145 3.30 0.08 -8.83
N TYR A 146 2.38 1.04 -8.90
CA TYR A 146 2.64 2.35 -9.50
C TYR A 146 2.85 3.45 -8.47
N PHE A 147 2.28 3.32 -7.27
CA PHE A 147 2.40 4.33 -6.21
C PHE A 147 3.48 3.93 -5.20
N GLU A 148 3.45 2.67 -4.74
CA GLU A 148 4.49 2.13 -3.84
C GLU A 148 5.71 1.56 -4.59
N GLU A 149 5.69 1.53 -5.92
CA GLU A 149 6.81 1.08 -6.78
C GLU A 149 7.31 -0.35 -6.47
N MET A 150 6.44 -1.22 -5.97
CA MET A 150 6.82 -2.57 -5.59
C MET A 150 7.13 -3.46 -6.82
N SER A 151 8.02 -4.44 -6.63
CA SER A 151 8.26 -5.48 -7.61
C SER A 151 7.10 -6.49 -7.65
N TYR A 152 6.98 -7.27 -8.72
CA TYR A 152 5.90 -8.26 -8.79
C TYR A 152 6.09 -9.40 -7.78
N GLU A 153 7.32 -9.71 -7.41
CA GLU A 153 7.67 -10.66 -6.36
C GLU A 153 7.19 -10.15 -5.00
N GLN A 154 7.48 -8.88 -4.69
CA GLN A 154 7.00 -8.22 -3.48
C GLN A 154 5.46 -8.17 -3.41
N ILE A 155 4.81 -7.81 -4.51
CA ILE A 155 3.34 -7.78 -4.60
C ILE A 155 2.76 -9.19 -4.44
N ALA A 156 3.38 -10.21 -5.04
CA ALA A 156 2.95 -11.59 -4.95
C ALA A 156 2.98 -12.09 -3.50
N ASP A 157 4.09 -11.84 -2.80
CA ASP A 157 4.24 -12.16 -1.38
C ASP A 157 3.20 -11.42 -0.53
N LEU A 158 3.01 -10.13 -0.79
CA LEU A 158 2.09 -9.26 -0.05
C LEU A 158 0.61 -9.66 -0.21
N MET A 159 0.21 -9.94 -1.45
CA MET A 159 -1.18 -10.27 -1.80
C MET A 159 -1.48 -11.78 -1.68
N ASN A 160 -0.50 -12.57 -1.23
CA ASN A 160 -0.55 -14.03 -1.14
C ASN A 160 -1.01 -14.71 -2.44
N ILE A 161 -0.34 -14.38 -3.55
CA ILE A 161 -0.58 -14.94 -4.89
C ILE A 161 0.73 -15.36 -5.54
N SER A 162 0.68 -16.15 -6.60
CA SER A 162 1.89 -16.43 -7.40
C SER A 162 2.38 -15.16 -8.11
N VAL A 163 3.69 -15.07 -8.37
CA VAL A 163 4.29 -14.01 -9.20
C VAL A 163 3.55 -13.89 -10.55
N LYS A 164 3.30 -15.03 -11.20
CA LYS A 164 2.50 -15.09 -12.43
C LYS A 164 1.07 -14.55 -12.24
N GLY A 165 0.46 -14.81 -11.08
CA GLY A 165 -0.82 -14.25 -10.68
C GLY A 165 -0.77 -12.73 -10.54
N ALA A 166 0.28 -12.18 -9.93
CA ALA A 166 0.49 -10.73 -9.81
C ALA A 166 0.61 -10.07 -11.20
N TYR A 167 1.44 -10.62 -12.09
CA TYR A 167 1.53 -10.16 -13.49
C TYR A 167 0.16 -10.16 -14.18
N LYS A 168 -0.59 -11.26 -14.09
CA LYS A 168 -1.92 -11.38 -14.70
C LYS A 168 -2.93 -10.41 -14.10
N LEU A 169 -2.89 -10.19 -12.78
CA LEU A 169 -3.80 -9.28 -12.10
C LEU A 169 -3.51 -7.83 -12.50
N SER A 170 -2.24 -7.43 -12.56
CA SER A 170 -1.82 -6.11 -13.02
C SER A 170 -2.18 -5.89 -14.48
N ALA A 171 -1.93 -6.87 -15.35
CA ALA A 171 -2.33 -6.80 -16.76
C ALA A 171 -3.84 -6.60 -16.91
N ARG A 172 -4.66 -7.38 -16.19
CA ARG A 172 -6.12 -7.23 -16.19
C ARG A 172 -6.58 -5.87 -15.66
N ALA A 173 -5.93 -5.34 -14.63
CA ALA A 173 -6.24 -4.01 -14.11
C ALA A 173 -5.94 -2.92 -15.15
N LEU A 174 -4.81 -3.00 -15.86
CA LEU A 174 -4.49 -2.09 -16.96
C LEU A 174 -5.42 -2.23 -18.16
N ASP A 175 -5.86 -3.46 -18.48
CA ASP A 175 -6.87 -3.69 -19.52
C ASP A 175 -8.21 -3.06 -19.16
N ALA A 176 -8.65 -3.20 -17.91
CA ALA A 176 -9.86 -2.55 -17.42
C ALA A 176 -9.74 -1.01 -17.51
N LEU A 177 -8.65 -0.43 -17.02
CA LEU A 177 -8.42 1.03 -17.11
C LEU A 177 -8.35 1.51 -18.57
N LYS A 178 -7.74 0.75 -19.47
CA LYS A 178 -7.74 1.06 -20.91
C LYS A 178 -9.16 1.19 -21.46
N ILE A 179 -10.05 0.26 -21.11
CA ILE A 179 -11.44 0.25 -21.57
C ILE A 179 -12.21 1.42 -20.95
N ILE A 180 -12.13 1.58 -19.63
CA ILE A 180 -12.84 2.63 -18.89
C ILE A 180 -12.43 4.03 -19.36
N MET A 181 -11.14 4.24 -19.57
CA MET A 181 -10.60 5.54 -19.96
C MET A 181 -10.60 5.76 -21.48
N ASN A 182 -10.94 4.75 -22.29
CA ASN A 182 -10.78 4.76 -23.75
C ASN A 182 -9.39 5.28 -24.18
N ALA A 183 -8.33 4.72 -23.59
CA ALA A 183 -6.95 5.15 -23.80
C ALA A 183 -6.01 3.94 -23.85
N ASP A 184 -4.92 4.04 -24.61
CA ASP A 184 -3.93 2.97 -24.66
C ASP A 184 -3.18 2.78 -23.34
N LYS A 185 -2.71 1.56 -23.08
CA LYS A 185 -2.01 1.19 -21.84
C LYS A 185 -0.82 2.10 -21.54
N ALA A 186 -0.07 2.52 -22.58
CA ALA A 186 1.05 3.45 -22.41
C ALA A 186 0.59 4.80 -21.84
N VAL A 187 -0.54 5.32 -22.34
CA VAL A 187 -1.15 6.56 -21.85
C VAL A 187 -1.65 6.39 -20.42
N VAL A 188 -2.32 5.26 -20.12
CA VAL A 188 -2.78 4.93 -18.75
C VAL A 188 -1.61 4.87 -17.77
N ILE A 189 -0.51 4.20 -18.13
CA ILE A 189 0.68 4.12 -17.28
C ILE A 189 1.29 5.51 -17.05
N TRP A 190 1.41 6.32 -18.10
CA TRP A 190 1.90 7.68 -17.98
C TRP A 190 1.00 8.52 -17.06
N MET A 191 -0.33 8.39 -17.21
CA MET A 191 -1.33 9.05 -16.37
C MET A 191 -1.20 8.65 -14.91
N LEU A 192 -1.01 7.36 -14.59
CA LEU A 192 -0.79 6.87 -13.22
C LEU A 192 0.50 7.43 -12.60
N ILE A 193 1.60 7.45 -13.36
CA ILE A 193 2.88 8.00 -12.91
C ILE A 193 2.76 9.51 -12.66
N HIS A 194 2.10 10.23 -13.57
CA HIS A 194 1.89 11.66 -13.43
C HIS A 194 0.99 11.99 -12.23
N TYR A 195 -0.09 11.23 -12.03
CA TYR A 195 -1.01 11.39 -10.92
C TYR A 195 -0.33 11.18 -9.56
N LYS A 196 0.55 10.18 -9.44
CA LYS A 196 1.40 10.00 -8.25
C LYS A 196 2.17 11.28 -7.92
N SER A 197 2.82 11.89 -8.91
CA SER A 197 3.65 13.10 -8.71
C SER A 197 2.85 14.34 -8.31
N GLN A 198 1.53 14.36 -8.47
CA GLN A 198 0.67 15.48 -8.06
C GLN A 198 0.16 15.32 -6.63
N ILE A 199 0.11 14.09 -6.11
CA ILE A 199 -0.48 13.76 -4.81
C ILE A 199 0.59 13.53 -3.74
N PHE A 200 1.77 13.07 -4.13
CA PHE A 200 2.90 12.74 -3.26
C PHE A 200 4.15 13.53 -3.68
#